data_AF-A0A5A7MXD1-F1
#
_entry.id   AF-A0A5A7MXD1-F1
#
_cell.length_a   1.000
_cell.length_b   1.000
_cell.length_c   1.000
_cell.angle_alpha   90.00
_cell.angle_beta   90.00
_cell.angle_gamma   90.00
#
_symmetry.space_group_name_H-M   'P 1'
#
loop_
_entity.id
_entity.type
_entity.pdbx_description
1 polymer ?
#
loop_
_entity_poly.entity_id
_entity_poly.type
_entity_poly.pdbx_seq_one_letter_code
_entity_poly.pdbx_strand_id
1 'polypeptide(L)'
;MTGAVAVFVKTPGLTAPKTRLAASIGPDAAGEFYHHSLDAVEETVSRFLKPRADWIARWAVAEEEGVSHPRWQSFGARHTGPGDLGTRMWRIYEGLRRVHGRVFLIGADAPQLTAQHLKAAEKAWTAMILYSVRHRMGDSGCLAVGAWFPKRCGQCRAIARPMPEVIWNRP
;
A
#
# COMPACT_ATOMS: atom_id res chain seq x y z
N MET A 1 -9.20 -18.83 -2.45
CA MET A 1 -9.86 -17.84 -1.55
C MET A 1 -9.55 -16.50 -2.16
N THR A 2 -10.57 -15.76 -2.60
CA THR A 2 -10.35 -14.54 -3.39
C THR A 2 -9.58 -13.48 -2.60
N GLY A 3 -8.76 -12.70 -3.30
CA GLY A 3 -7.95 -11.65 -2.70
C GLY A 3 -7.94 -10.34 -3.50
N ALA A 4 -7.63 -9.25 -2.83
CA ALA A 4 -7.48 -7.94 -3.47
C ALA A 4 -6.25 -7.20 -2.96
N VAL A 5 -5.55 -6.51 -3.85
CA VAL A 5 -4.47 -5.57 -3.53
C VAL A 5 -4.91 -4.16 -3.93
N ALA A 6 -5.07 -3.27 -2.96
CA ALA A 6 -5.32 -1.86 -3.22
C ALA A 6 -4.01 -1.08 -3.12
N VAL A 7 -3.62 -0.42 -4.22
CA VAL A 7 -2.40 0.39 -4.29
C VAL A 7 -2.78 1.86 -4.23
N PHE A 8 -2.42 2.53 -3.13
CA PHE A 8 -2.77 3.93 -2.93
C PHE A 8 -1.81 4.85 -3.65
N VAL A 9 -2.38 5.73 -4.47
CA VAL A 9 -1.66 6.60 -5.40
C VAL A 9 -2.20 8.01 -5.37
N LYS A 10 -1.34 8.94 -5.78
CA LYS A 10 -1.70 10.28 -6.21
C LYS A 10 -1.44 10.38 -7.71
N THR A 11 -2.30 11.08 -8.42
CA THR A 11 -2.17 11.23 -9.87
C THR A 11 -1.00 12.18 -10.20
N PRO A 12 0.01 11.71 -10.97
CA PRO A 12 1.08 12.60 -11.43
C PRO A 12 0.50 13.84 -12.12
N GLY A 13 1.04 15.01 -11.79
CA GLY A 13 0.58 16.30 -12.35
C GLY A 13 -0.63 16.94 -11.65
N LEU A 14 -1.44 16.20 -10.87
CA LEU A 14 -2.58 16.80 -10.15
C LEU A 14 -2.21 17.29 -8.75
N THR A 15 -1.44 16.49 -8.02
CA THR A 15 -1.00 16.84 -6.67
C THR A 15 0.46 16.46 -6.51
N ALA A 16 1.28 17.40 -6.05
CA ALA A 16 2.70 17.16 -5.81
C ALA A 16 2.89 15.94 -4.87
N PRO A 17 3.42 14.82 -5.38
CA PRO A 17 3.73 13.69 -4.52
C PRO A 17 4.96 14.04 -3.67
N LYS A 18 5.05 13.45 -2.47
CA LYS A 18 6.27 13.44 -1.67
C LYS A 18 6.89 14.82 -1.38
N THR A 19 6.07 15.82 -1.01
CA THR A 19 6.53 17.18 -0.66
C THR A 19 7.71 17.22 0.32
N ARG A 20 7.77 16.29 1.29
CA ARG A 20 8.89 16.14 2.22
C ARG A 20 10.18 15.62 1.57
N LEU A 21 10.08 14.74 0.57
CA LEU A 21 11.22 14.27 -0.22
C LEU A 21 11.68 15.37 -1.19
N ALA A 22 10.72 16.06 -1.82
CA ALA A 22 11.00 17.21 -2.68
C ALA A 22 11.77 18.31 -1.94
N ALA A 23 11.48 18.54 -0.65
CA ALA A 23 12.23 19.47 0.18
C ALA A 23 13.71 19.08 0.38
N SER A 24 14.08 17.80 0.19
CA SER A 24 15.47 17.33 0.32
C SER A 24 16.21 17.15 -1.00
N ILE A 25 15.53 16.64 -2.05
CA ILE A 25 16.18 16.27 -3.32
C ILE A 25 15.68 17.10 -4.53
N GLY A 26 14.81 18.07 -4.28
CA GLY A 26 14.14 18.85 -5.32
C GLY A 26 12.86 18.18 -5.85
N PRO A 27 11.94 18.99 -6.41
CA PRO A 27 10.65 18.50 -6.91
C PRO A 27 10.81 17.53 -8.10
N ASP A 28 11.77 17.77 -8.99
CA ASP A 28 11.98 16.96 -10.20
C ASP A 28 12.43 15.54 -9.83
N ALA A 29 13.51 15.43 -9.03
CA ALA A 29 14.01 14.14 -8.57
C ALA A 29 12.98 13.39 -7.70
N ALA A 30 12.17 14.11 -6.91
CA ALA A 30 11.07 13.50 -6.16
C ALA A 30 9.94 12.99 -7.08
N GLY A 31 9.68 13.69 -8.18
CA GLY A 31 8.76 13.28 -9.25
C GLY A 31 9.27 12.02 -9.94
N GLU A 32 10.51 12.00 -10.42
CA GLU A 32 11.15 10.83 -11.04
C GLU A 32 11.15 9.62 -10.10
N PHE A 33 11.53 9.82 -8.83
CA PHE A 33 11.45 8.78 -7.82
C PHE A 33 10.03 8.22 -7.70
N TYR A 34 9.01 9.08 -7.71
CA TYR A 34 7.63 8.64 -7.63
C TYR A 34 7.22 7.83 -8.86
N HIS A 35 7.59 8.27 -10.06
CA HIS A 35 7.33 7.53 -11.30
C HIS A 35 7.98 6.14 -11.28
N HIS A 36 9.27 6.05 -10.95
CA HIS A 36 9.95 4.76 -10.82
C HIS A 36 9.36 3.87 -9.73
N SER A 37 8.91 4.46 -8.63
CA SER A 37 8.23 3.72 -7.56
C SER A 37 6.90 3.12 -8.03
N LEU A 38 6.13 3.87 -8.83
CA LEU A 38 4.89 3.37 -9.42
C LEU A 38 5.15 2.16 -10.31
N ASP A 39 6.15 2.25 -11.19
CA ASP A 39 6.51 1.17 -12.11
C ASP A 39 6.96 -0.08 -11.35
N ALA A 40 7.82 0.07 -10.34
CA ALA A 40 8.32 -1.04 -9.53
C ALA A 40 7.20 -1.73 -8.72
N VAL A 41 6.29 -0.95 -8.14
CA VAL A 41 5.15 -1.48 -7.38
C VAL A 41 4.16 -2.18 -8.32
N GLU A 42 3.85 -1.58 -9.46
CA GLU A 42 2.99 -2.18 -10.48
C GLU A 42 3.54 -3.51 -10.98
N GLU A 43 4.82 -3.57 -11.32
CA GLU A 43 5.49 -4.79 -11.74
C GLU A 43 5.42 -5.86 -10.63
N THR A 44 5.71 -5.46 -9.39
CA THR A 44 5.65 -6.36 -8.23
C THR A 44 4.26 -6.94 -8.01
N VAL A 45 3.22 -6.11 -8.06
CA VAL A 45 1.83 -6.54 -7.92
C VAL A 45 1.46 -7.46 -9.08
N SER A 46 1.80 -7.10 -10.32
CA SER A 46 1.54 -7.92 -11.50
C SER A 46 2.19 -9.31 -11.40
N ARG A 47 3.46 -9.38 -10.98
CA ARG A 47 4.17 -10.65 -10.73
C ARG A 47 3.53 -11.47 -9.62
N PHE A 48 2.99 -10.83 -8.59
CA PHE A 48 2.26 -11.50 -7.53
C PHE A 48 0.90 -12.04 -7.99
N LEU A 49 0.19 -11.31 -8.86
CA LEU A 49 -1.12 -11.71 -9.40
C LEU A 49 -1.03 -12.78 -10.49
N LYS A 50 0.05 -12.82 -11.28
CA LYS A 50 0.20 -13.75 -12.42
C LYS A 50 -0.16 -15.22 -12.11
N PRO A 51 0.28 -15.83 -10.99
CA PRO A 51 -0.11 -17.20 -10.64
C PRO A 51 -1.43 -17.30 -9.83
N ARG A 52 -2.20 -16.21 -9.64
CA ARG A 52 -3.36 -16.11 -8.75
C ARG A 52 -4.60 -15.59 -9.49
N ALA A 53 -5.33 -16.49 -10.15
CA ALA A 53 -6.53 -16.13 -10.91
C ALA A 53 -7.68 -15.57 -10.05
N ASP A 54 -7.72 -15.88 -8.75
CA ASP A 54 -8.74 -15.41 -7.81
C ASP A 54 -8.35 -14.10 -7.09
N TRP A 55 -7.26 -13.46 -7.49
CA TRP A 55 -6.81 -12.19 -6.96
C TRP A 55 -6.96 -11.05 -7.97
N ILE A 56 -7.28 -9.86 -7.46
CA ILE A 56 -7.30 -8.63 -8.25
C ILE A 56 -6.39 -7.57 -7.63
N ALA A 57 -6.01 -6.57 -8.42
CA ALA A 57 -5.50 -5.32 -7.91
C ALA A 57 -6.45 -4.16 -8.25
N ARG A 58 -6.29 -3.04 -7.54
CA ARG A 58 -6.94 -1.76 -7.84
C ARG A 58 -6.02 -0.60 -7.49
N TRP A 59 -6.00 0.42 -8.33
CA TRP A 59 -5.44 1.73 -7.99
C TRP A 59 -6.45 2.48 -7.11
N ALA A 60 -6.06 2.78 -5.87
CA ALA A 60 -6.82 3.59 -4.93
C ALA A 60 -6.34 5.05 -5.06
N VAL A 61 -7.00 5.79 -5.95
CA VAL A 61 -6.57 7.13 -6.38
C VAL A 61 -7.09 8.18 -5.41
N ALA A 62 -6.20 9.04 -4.94
CA ALA A 62 -6.50 10.06 -3.94
C ALA A 62 -7.37 11.21 -4.47
N GLU A 63 -7.20 11.57 -5.74
CA GLU A 63 -7.91 12.63 -6.45
C GLU A 63 -9.06 12.04 -7.28
N GLU A 64 -10.22 12.68 -7.27
CA GLU A 64 -11.39 12.20 -8.01
C GLU A 64 -11.21 12.36 -9.52
N GLU A 65 -10.69 13.52 -9.91
CA GLU A 65 -10.36 13.91 -11.28
C GLU A 65 -9.24 13.03 -11.86
N GLY A 66 -8.43 12.42 -10.99
CA GLY A 66 -7.31 11.57 -11.37
C GLY A 66 -7.69 10.13 -11.70
N VAL A 67 -8.92 9.69 -11.42
CA VAL A 67 -9.34 8.29 -11.60
C VAL A 67 -9.25 7.85 -13.06
N SER A 68 -9.60 8.72 -14.00
CA SER A 68 -9.57 8.43 -15.43
C SER A 68 -8.19 8.55 -16.07
N HIS A 69 -7.15 8.89 -15.29
CA HIS A 69 -5.81 9.13 -15.80
C HIS A 69 -5.23 7.85 -16.46
N PRO A 70 -4.62 7.95 -17.67
CA PRO A 70 -4.11 6.78 -18.41
C PRO A 70 -3.08 5.92 -17.65
N ARG A 71 -2.38 6.50 -16.66
CA ARG A 71 -1.45 5.77 -15.78
C ARG A 71 -2.11 4.59 -15.04
N TRP A 72 -3.42 4.63 -14.81
CA TRP A 72 -4.13 3.68 -13.94
C TRP A 72 -4.87 2.54 -14.66
N GLN A 73 -4.56 2.30 -15.93
CA GLN A 73 -5.28 1.31 -16.74
C GLN A 73 -4.99 -0.16 -16.35
N SER A 74 -3.83 -0.44 -15.75
CA SER A 74 -3.39 -1.81 -15.48
C SER A 74 -4.21 -2.59 -14.45
N PHE A 75 -4.76 -1.93 -13.44
CA PHE A 75 -5.52 -2.57 -12.35
C PHE A 75 -6.95 -2.04 -12.17
N GLY A 76 -7.35 -1.06 -12.99
CA GLY A 76 -8.56 -0.28 -12.77
C GLY A 76 -8.42 0.67 -11.57
N ALA A 77 -9.01 1.85 -11.70
CA ALA A 77 -8.92 2.92 -10.72
C ALA A 77 -10.20 3.09 -9.91
N ARG A 78 -10.07 3.51 -8.65
CA ARG A 78 -11.17 3.92 -7.79
C ARG A 78 -10.74 5.09 -6.93
N HIS A 79 -11.57 6.14 -6.88
CA HIS A 79 -11.38 7.25 -5.95
C HIS A 79 -11.47 6.74 -4.50
N THR A 80 -10.51 7.14 -3.66
CA THR A 80 -10.51 6.82 -2.23
C THR A 80 -11.64 7.50 -1.45
N GLY A 81 -12.24 8.55 -2.03
CA GLY A 81 -13.19 9.45 -1.38
C GLY A 81 -12.50 10.48 -0.46
N PRO A 82 -13.28 11.40 0.14
CA PRO A 82 -12.75 12.46 0.99
C PRO A 82 -12.31 11.95 2.36
N GLY A 83 -11.62 12.81 3.12
CA GLY A 83 -11.17 12.57 4.48
C GLY A 83 -9.65 12.45 4.60
N ASP A 84 -9.19 12.15 5.82
CA ASP A 84 -7.78 11.86 6.09
C ASP A 84 -7.35 10.49 5.52
N LEU A 85 -6.05 10.21 5.60
CA LEU A 85 -5.48 8.97 5.07
C LEU A 85 -6.11 7.72 5.70
N GLY A 86 -6.35 7.72 7.02
CA GLY A 86 -6.95 6.58 7.73
C GLY A 86 -8.38 6.29 7.26
N THR A 87 -9.19 7.34 7.07
CA THR A 87 -10.56 7.26 6.57
C THR A 87 -10.59 6.70 5.15
N ARG A 88 -9.68 7.18 4.28
CA ARG A 88 -9.51 6.68 2.91
C ARG A 88 -9.13 5.20 2.88
N MET A 89 -8.15 4.82 3.70
CA MET A 89 -7.69 3.44 3.84
C MET A 89 -8.82 2.52 4.31
N TRP A 90 -9.54 2.92 5.36
CA TRP A 90 -10.68 2.18 5.87
C TRP A 90 -11.76 1.99 4.80
N ARG A 91 -12.14 3.04 4.08
CA ARG A 91 -13.20 2.98 3.05
C ARG A 91 -12.87 1.96 1.95
N ILE A 92 -11.64 1.97 1.45
CA ILE A 92 -11.20 1.01 0.42
C ILE A 92 -11.13 -0.41 0.98
N TYR A 93 -10.54 -0.59 2.16
CA TYR A 93 -10.48 -1.89 2.82
C TYR A 93 -11.88 -2.47 3.07
N GLU A 94 -12.80 -1.65 3.55
CA GLU A 94 -14.16 -2.05 3.87
C GLU A 94 -14.95 -2.44 2.61
N GLY A 95 -14.77 -1.74 1.50
CA GLY A 95 -15.37 -2.10 0.23
C GLY A 95 -14.85 -3.45 -0.30
N LEU A 96 -13.53 -3.67 -0.23
CA LEU A 96 -12.91 -4.90 -0.74
C LEU A 96 -13.20 -6.12 0.14
N ARG A 97 -13.19 -5.99 1.48
CA ARG A 97 -13.41 -7.13 2.41
C ARG A 97 -14.80 -7.74 2.33
N ARG A 98 -15.78 -6.99 1.79
CA ARG A 98 -17.15 -7.49 1.57
C ARG A 98 -17.22 -8.50 0.42
N VAL A 99 -16.24 -8.50 -0.48
CA VAL A 99 -16.20 -9.31 -1.70
C VAL A 99 -15.04 -10.30 -1.69
N HIS A 100 -13.92 -9.94 -1.04
CA HIS A 100 -12.70 -10.73 -1.01
C HIS A 100 -12.38 -11.24 0.40
N GLY A 101 -11.96 -12.50 0.49
CA GLY A 101 -11.53 -13.10 1.76
C GLY A 101 -10.20 -12.55 2.27
N ARG A 102 -9.42 -11.88 1.41
CA ARG A 102 -8.13 -11.26 1.74
C ARG A 102 -8.01 -9.88 1.08
N VAL A 103 -7.51 -8.90 1.84
CA VAL A 103 -7.27 -7.55 1.33
C VAL A 103 -5.92 -7.07 1.80
N PHE A 104 -5.09 -6.62 0.86
CA PHE A 104 -3.85 -5.91 1.11
C PHE A 104 -4.01 -4.45 0.70
N LEU A 105 -3.56 -3.55 1.56
CA LEU A 105 -3.43 -2.13 1.22
C LEU A 105 -1.95 -1.81 1.12
N ILE A 106 -1.49 -1.25 0.01
CA ILE A 106 -0.08 -0.89 -0.14
C ILE A 106 0.08 0.55 -0.63
N GLY A 107 1.14 1.21 -0.21
CA GLY A 107 1.58 2.49 -0.77
C GLY A 107 2.39 2.29 -2.05
N ALA A 108 2.29 3.24 -2.97
CA ALA A 108 2.99 3.22 -4.25
C ALA A 108 4.45 3.72 -4.21
N ASP A 109 4.98 4.08 -3.05
CA ASP A 109 6.31 4.67 -2.86
C ASP A 109 7.31 3.74 -2.18
N ALA A 110 7.07 2.44 -2.35
CA ALA A 110 7.91 1.38 -1.81
C ALA A 110 8.50 0.55 -2.96
N PRO A 111 9.43 1.10 -3.76
CA PRO A 111 10.04 0.37 -4.88
C PRO A 111 10.77 -0.91 -4.44
N GLN A 112 11.22 -0.98 -3.18
CA GLN A 112 11.80 -2.17 -2.54
C GLN A 112 10.77 -3.26 -2.21
N LEU A 113 9.47 -3.01 -2.40
CA LEU A 113 8.45 -4.04 -2.25
C LEU A 113 8.69 -5.13 -3.28
N THR A 114 8.63 -6.40 -2.86
CA THR A 114 8.81 -7.55 -3.76
C THR A 114 7.59 -8.45 -3.70
N ALA A 115 7.42 -9.29 -4.74
CA ALA A 115 6.36 -10.29 -4.73
C ALA A 115 6.53 -11.30 -3.59
N GLN A 116 7.75 -11.49 -3.06
CA GLN A 116 8.00 -12.33 -1.90
C GLN A 116 7.42 -11.73 -0.62
N HIS A 117 7.47 -10.40 -0.44
CA HIS A 117 6.80 -9.73 0.68
C HIS A 117 5.28 -10.00 0.65
N LEU A 118 4.64 -9.88 -0.53
CA LEU A 118 3.21 -10.16 -0.70
C LEU A 118 2.87 -11.65 -0.45
N LYS A 119 3.72 -12.58 -0.94
CA LYS A 119 3.58 -14.02 -0.69
C LYS A 119 3.72 -14.37 0.80
N ALA A 120 4.69 -13.77 1.50
CA ALA A 120 4.89 -13.98 2.93
C ALA A 120 3.67 -13.50 3.73
N ALA A 121 3.11 -12.34 3.36
CA ALA A 121 1.91 -11.79 3.98
C ALA A 121 0.67 -12.68 3.77
N GLU A 122 0.51 -13.22 2.57
CA GLU A 122 -0.54 -14.17 2.26
C GLU A 122 -0.44 -15.41 3.17
N LYS A 123 0.76 -16.00 3.31
CA LYS A 123 1.00 -17.16 4.18
C LYS A 123 0.73 -16.86 5.65
N ALA A 124 1.07 -15.66 6.12
CA ALA A 124 0.89 -15.25 7.51
C ALA A 124 -0.58 -14.97 7.90
N TRP A 125 -1.55 -15.13 6.98
CA TRP A 125 -2.99 -14.90 7.20
C TRP A 125 -3.34 -13.54 7.81
N THR A 126 -2.47 -12.57 7.63
CA THR A 126 -2.58 -11.26 8.25
C THR A 126 -3.07 -10.26 7.22
N ALA A 127 -4.04 -9.42 7.59
CA ALA A 127 -4.36 -8.23 6.81
C ALA A 127 -3.10 -7.36 6.74
N MET A 128 -2.46 -7.29 5.57
CA MET A 128 -1.24 -6.55 5.41
C MET A 128 -1.55 -5.17 4.83
N ILE A 129 -1.24 -4.15 5.62
CA ILE A 129 -1.14 -2.78 5.13
C ILE A 129 0.34 -2.45 5.04
N LEU A 130 0.90 -2.21 3.87
CA LEU A 130 2.26 -1.69 3.74
C LEU A 130 2.20 -0.21 3.39
N TYR A 131 2.44 0.64 4.37
CA TYR A 131 2.49 2.07 4.17
C TYR A 131 3.80 2.64 4.73
N SER A 132 4.40 3.55 3.99
CA SER A 132 5.55 4.34 4.41
C SER A 132 5.12 5.54 5.29
N VAL A 133 4.53 5.29 6.46
CA VAL A 133 4.33 6.38 7.43
C VAL A 133 5.59 6.52 8.29
N ARG A 134 6.47 7.46 7.92
CA ARG A 134 7.58 7.90 8.79
C ARG A 134 7.01 8.73 9.95
N HIS A 135 6.79 8.11 11.12
CA HIS A 135 6.78 8.83 12.38
C HIS A 135 8.22 9.02 12.86
N ARG A 136 8.52 10.23 13.35
CA ARG A 136 9.83 10.61 13.89
C ARG A 136 10.04 9.93 15.26
N MET A 137 11.05 9.07 15.36
CA MET A 137 11.83 8.88 16.58
C MET A 137 13.30 8.81 16.13
N GLY A 138 14.19 9.46 16.88
CA GLY A 138 15.49 9.97 16.43
C GLY A 138 16.40 9.01 15.66
N ASP A 139 17.11 9.60 14.68
CA ASP A 139 18.42 9.24 14.16
C ASP A 139 18.76 7.75 14.06
N SER A 140 18.10 7.07 13.13
CA SER A 140 18.55 5.89 12.39
C SER A 140 17.47 5.58 11.37
N GLY A 141 17.70 5.91 10.09
CA GLY A 141 16.68 5.79 9.04
C GLY A 141 16.29 4.34 8.77
N CYS A 142 15.33 3.80 9.51
CA CYS A 142 14.73 2.50 9.24
C CYS A 142 13.46 2.69 8.41
N LEU A 143 13.44 2.13 7.21
CA LEU A 143 12.23 1.98 6.41
C LEU A 143 11.44 0.80 7.01
N ALA A 144 10.59 1.09 7.99
CA ALA A 144 9.67 0.09 8.51
C ALA A 144 8.55 -0.14 7.49
N VAL A 145 8.58 -1.29 6.82
CA VAL A 145 7.45 -1.90 6.11
C VAL A 145 6.47 -2.37 7.19
N GLY A 146 5.73 -1.42 7.78
CA GLY A 146 4.87 -1.69 8.93
C GLY A 146 3.54 -2.26 8.48
N ALA A 147 3.25 -3.52 8.81
CA ALA A 147 1.90 -4.08 8.73
C ALA A 147 0.98 -3.35 9.73
N TRP A 148 -0.02 -2.61 9.25
CA TRP A 148 -1.11 -2.17 10.13
C TRP A 148 -1.95 -3.40 10.49
N PHE A 149 -1.84 -3.81 11.74
CA PHE A 149 -2.90 -4.56 12.39
C PHE A 149 -3.98 -3.56 12.79
N PRO A 150 -5.29 -3.84 12.62
CA PRO A 150 -6.34 -3.09 13.29
C PRO A 150 -6.18 -3.26 14.80
N LYS A 151 -5.31 -2.43 15.39
CA LYS A 151 -5.16 -2.24 16.82
C LYS A 151 -5.17 -0.74 17.03
N ARG A 152 -6.23 -0.26 17.68
CA ARG A 152 -6.53 1.12 18.13
C ARG A 152 -7.55 1.89 17.28
N CYS A 153 -8.74 1.34 17.16
CA CYS A 153 -9.95 2.15 17.26
C CYS A 153 -10.65 1.70 18.56
N GLY A 154 -11.03 2.64 19.44
CA GLY A 154 -11.41 2.40 20.83
C GLY A 154 -12.70 1.60 21.08
N GLN A 155 -13.23 0.88 20.09
CA GLN A 155 -14.56 0.27 20.14
C GLN A 155 -14.62 -1.25 19.95
N CYS A 156 -13.50 -1.96 19.83
CA CYS A 156 -13.53 -3.42 19.64
C CYS A 156 -12.54 -4.16 20.55
N ARG A 157 -13.00 -4.54 21.75
CA ARG A 157 -12.30 -5.43 22.70
C ARG A 157 -12.71 -6.89 22.47
N ALA A 158 -12.05 -7.60 21.57
CA ALA A 158 -11.89 -9.06 21.66
C ALA A 158 -10.96 -9.52 20.53
N ILE A 159 -10.11 -10.50 20.80
CA ILE A 159 -9.27 -11.22 19.84
C ILE A 159 -7.95 -10.52 19.48
N ALA A 160 -6.98 -10.62 20.39
CA ALA A 160 -5.57 -10.43 20.08
C ALA A 160 -4.79 -11.68 20.50
N ARG A 161 -4.11 -12.35 19.56
CA ARG A 161 -2.98 -13.24 19.85
C ARG A 161 -1.71 -12.71 19.17
N PRO A 162 -0.54 -12.79 19.81
CA PRO A 162 0.72 -12.31 19.26
C PRO A 162 1.22 -13.21 18.12
N MET A 163 1.94 -12.62 17.14
CA MET A 163 2.71 -13.36 16.14
C MET A 163 3.89 -14.10 16.82
N PRO A 164 4.30 -15.28 16.34
CA PRO A 164 5.57 -15.88 16.72
C PRO A 164 6.74 -15.08 16.11
N GLU A 165 7.83 -14.94 16.86
CA GLU A 165 9.09 -14.36 16.39
C GLU A 165 9.58 -15.11 15.14
N VAL A 166 9.69 -14.39 14.02
CA VAL A 166 10.44 -14.87 12.86
C VAL A 166 11.88 -14.38 13.05
N ILE A 167 12.73 -15.28 13.53
CA ILE A 167 14.18 -15.07 13.66
C ILE A 167 14.77 -14.97 12.25
N TRP A 168 15.27 -13.79 11.89
CA TRP A 168 16.06 -13.60 10.68
C TRP A 168 17.48 -14.12 10.93
N ASN A 169 17.75 -15.37 10.56
CA ASN A 169 19.13 -15.83 10.43
C ASN A 169 19.76 -15.14 9.21
N ARG A 170 20.79 -14.33 9.44
CA ARG A 170 21.71 -13.84 8.41
C ARG A 170 22.77 -14.92 8.13
N PRO A 171 23.28 -15.07 6.90
CA PRO A 171 24.69 -15.40 6.73
C PRO A 171 25.58 -14.20 7.11
#